data_AF-A0A4R3KLE1-F1
#
_entry.id   AF-A0A4R3KLE1-F1
#
_cell.length_a   1.000
_cell.length_b   1.000
_cell.length_c   1.000
_cell.angle_alpha   90.00
_cell.angle_beta   90.00
_cell.angle_gamma   90.00
#
_symmetry.space_group_name_H-M   'P 1'
#
loop_
_entity.id
_entity.type
_entity.pdbx_description
1 polymer ?
#
loop_
_entity_poly.entity_id
_entity_poly.type
_entity_poly.pdbx_seq_one_letter_code
_entity_poly.pdbx_strand_id
1 'polypeptide(L)' 'MNYYLSKIMLYHHIHKMSREGHSISRISMELGLNWRTVKRMLSMDERTFTQELERGRTREKVLDAYEGFVREKLSLHPE' A
#
# COMPACT_ATOMS: atom_id res chain seq x y z
N MET A 1 2.96 12.74 -10.06
CA MET A 1 1.89 11.79 -10.44
C MET A 1 1.13 11.39 -9.18
N ASN A 2 -0.20 11.36 -9.21
CA ASN A 2 -1.02 11.00 -8.04
C ASN A 2 -0.74 9.53 -7.64
N TYR A 3 -0.31 9.29 -6.39
CA TYR A 3 0.01 7.95 -5.86
C TYR A 3 -1.12 6.94 -6.09
N TYR A 4 -2.37 7.39 -5.99
CA TYR A 4 -3.56 6.58 -6.23
C TYR A 4 -3.68 6.15 -7.69
N LEU A 5 -3.49 7.10 -8.61
CA LEU A 5 -3.58 6.84 -10.04
C LEU A 5 -2.53 5.83 -10.50
N SER A 6 -1.28 5.97 -10.04
CA SER A 6 -0.21 5.03 -10.37
C SER A 6 -0.51 3.60 -9.91
N LYS A 7 -1.14 3.43 -8.74
CA LYS A 7 -1.55 2.10 -8.25
C LYS A 7 -2.67 1.48 -9.08
N ILE A 8 -3.69 2.27 -9.43
CA ILE A 8 -4.82 1.81 -10.26
C ILE A 8 -4.30 1.37 -11.63
N MET A 9 -3.47 2.20 -12.27
CA MET A 9 -2.86 1.86 -13.56
C MET A 9 -2.05 0.55 -13.46
N LEU A 10 -1.25 0.41 -12.40
CA LEU A 10 -0.44 -0.78 -12.21
C LEU A 10 -1.27 -2.05 -12.02
N TYR A 11 -2.32 -2.00 -11.21
CA TYR A 11 -3.23 -3.12 -10.98
C TYR A 11 -3.84 -3.61 -12.29
N HIS A 12 -4.43 -2.71 -13.09
CA HIS A 12 -5.03 -3.08 -14.37
C HIS A 12 -3.99 -3.56 -15.39
N HIS A 13 -2.78 -3.01 -15.37
CA HIS A 13 -1.71 -3.43 -16.26
C HIS A 13 -1.26 -4.87 -15.97
N ILE A 14 -1.08 -5.24 -14.70
CA ILE A 14 -0.76 -6.61 -14.28
C ILE A 14 -1.86 -7.59 -14.70
N HIS A 15 -3.13 -7.23 -14.48
CA HIS A 15 -4.27 -8.06 -14.90
C HIS A 15 -4.41 -8.18 -16.42
N LYS A 16 -4.07 -7.13 -17.17
CA LYS A 16 -4.00 -7.18 -18.64
C LYS A 16 -2.93 -8.18 -19.10
N MET A 17 -1.71 -8.04 -18.59
CA MET A 17 -0.60 -8.94 -18.95
C MET A 17 -0.87 -10.40 -18.59
N SER A 18 -1.52 -10.65 -17.45
CA SER A 18 -1.92 -12.01 -17.07
C SER A 18 -2.96 -12.59 -18.02
N ARG A 19 -3.91 -11.78 -18.51
CA ARG A 19 -4.90 -12.20 -19.52
C ARG A 19 -4.27 -12.46 -20.89
N GLU A 20 -3.17 -11.77 -21.19
CA GLU A 20 -2.34 -12.01 -22.38
C GLU A 20 -1.46 -13.28 -22.26
N GLY A 21 -1.52 -13.99 -21.12
CA GLY A 21 -0.82 -15.26 -20.91
C GLY A 21 0.60 -15.11 -20.33
N HIS A 22 0.99 -13.90 -19.89
CA HIS A 22 2.29 -13.71 -19.25
C HIS A 22 2.33 -14.35 -17.86
N SER A 23 3.43 -15.05 -17.55
CA SER A 23 3.65 -15.63 -16.23
C SER A 23 3.97 -14.56 -15.18
N ILE A 24 3.72 -14.87 -13.91
CA ILE A 24 4.04 -13.98 -12.78
C ILE A 24 5.51 -13.52 -12.81
N SER A 25 6.44 -14.43 -13.13
CA SER A 25 7.87 -14.12 -13.23
C SER A 25 8.16 -13.15 -14.39
N ARG A 26 7.51 -13.34 -15.55
CA ARG A 26 7.66 -12.44 -16.70
C ARG A 26 7.14 -11.04 -16.40
N ILE A 27 5.94 -10.95 -15.82
CA ILE A 27 5.33 -9.67 -15.40
C ILE A 27 6.22 -8.97 -14.36
N SER A 28 6.75 -9.72 -13.40
CA SER A 28 7.66 -9.21 -12.36
C SER A 28 8.94 -8.62 -12.96
N MET A 29 9.55 -9.28 -13.94
CA MET A 29 10.74 -8.79 -14.63
C MET A 29 10.45 -7.57 -15.50
N GLU A 30 9.39 -7.60 -16.31
CA GLU A 30 9.03 -6.50 -17.21
C GLU A 30 8.66 -5.22 -16.45
N LEU A 31 8.01 -5.34 -15.30
CA LEU A 31 7.59 -4.19 -14.48
C LEU A 31 8.60 -3.81 -13.39
N GLY A 32 9.69 -4.57 -13.20
CA GLY A 32 10.66 -4.34 -12.13
C GLY A 32 10.04 -4.48 -10.72
N LEU A 33 9.03 -5.32 -10.57
CA LEU A 33 8.30 -5.52 -9.31
C LEU A 33 8.67 -6.83 -8.63
N ASN A 34 8.48 -6.91 -7.31
CA ASN A 34 8.59 -8.17 -6.60
C ASN A 34 7.48 -9.14 -7.06
N TRP A 35 7.83 -10.39 -7.37
CA TRP A 35 6.87 -11.42 -7.79
C TRP A 35 5.73 -11.64 -6.78
N ARG A 36 5.99 -11.42 -5.48
CA ARG A 36 4.96 -11.48 -4.43
C ARG A 36 3.92 -10.37 -4.59
N THR A 37 4.33 -9.19 -5.04
CA THR A 37 3.42 -8.06 -5.32
C THR A 37 2.53 -8.39 -6.51
N VAL A 38 3.12 -8.95 -7.58
CA VAL A 38 2.36 -9.39 -8.77
C VAL A 38 1.36 -10.47 -8.39
N LYS A 39 1.80 -11.51 -7.65
CA LYS A 39 0.92 -12.58 -7.16
C LYS A 39 -0.22 -12.04 -6.31
N ARG A 40 0.08 -11.12 -5.37
CA ARG A 40 -0.93 -10.48 -4.51
C ARG A 40 -1.96 -9.70 -5.34
N MET A 41 -1.50 -8.91 -6.31
CA MET A 41 -2.40 -8.12 -7.16
C MET A 41 -3.31 -8.99 -8.03
N LEU A 42 -2.81 -10.12 -8.53
CA LEU A 42 -3.63 -11.07 -9.29
C LEU A 42 -4.63 -11.85 -8.42
N SER A 43 -4.33 -12.05 -7.12
CA SER A 43 -5.25 -12.70 -6.20
C SER A 43 -6.36 -11.79 -5.65
N MET A 44 -6.19 -10.47 -5.79
CA MET A 44 -7.20 -9.51 -5.35
C MET A 44 -8.22 -9.25 -6.46
N ASP A 45 -9.49 -9.26 -6.09
CA ASP A 45 -10.56 -8.75 -6.95
C ASP A 45 -10.65 -7.21 -6.86
N GLU A 46 -11.35 -6.61 -7.82
CA GLU A 46 -11.47 -5.16 -7.97
C GLU A 46 -12.00 -4.47 -6.71
N ARG A 47 -12.96 -5.11 -6.01
CA ARG A 47 -13.56 -4.57 -4.79
C ARG A 47 -12.56 -4.53 -3.65
N THR A 48 -11.85 -5.65 -3.41
CA THR A 48 -10.81 -5.71 -2.38
C THR A 48 -9.68 -4.72 -2.65
N PHE A 49 -9.26 -4.60 -3.91
CA PHE A 49 -8.25 -3.62 -4.30
C PHE A 49 -8.69 -2.18 -4.02
N THR A 50 -9.93 -1.83 -4.37
CA THR A 50 -10.50 -0.49 -4.13
C THR A 50 -10.56 -0.19 -2.63
N GLN A 51 -11.01 -1.14 -1.81
CA GLN A 51 -11.05 -1.01 -0.36
C GLN A 51 -9.65 -0.84 0.26
N GLU A 52 -8.64 -1.59 -0.20
CA GLU A 52 -7.25 -1.39 0.24
C GLU A 52 -6.72 0.00 -0.14
N LEU A 53 -7.11 0.50 -1.31
CA LEU A 53 -6.69 1.80 -1.79
C LEU A 53 -7.32 2.93 -0.96
N GLU A 54 -8.61 2.84 -0.68
CA GLU A 54 -9.37 3.79 0.14
C GLU A 54 -8.93 3.80 1.61
N ARG A 55 -8.65 2.63 2.19
CA ARG A 55 -8.10 2.52 3.56
C ARG A 55 -6.79 3.28 3.73
N GLY A 56 -6.03 3.45 2.64
CA GLY A 56 -4.71 4.07 2.67
C GLY A 56 -3.74 3.32 3.58
N ARG A 57 -2.59 3.93 3.88
CA ARG A 57 -1.74 3.49 4.98
C ARG A 57 -2.04 4.37 6.19
N THR A 58 -3.00 3.98 7.02
CA THR A 58 -3.07 4.49 8.39
C THR A 58 -1.91 3.88 9.17
N ARG A 59 -0.85 4.66 9.36
CA ARG A 59 0.16 4.30 10.35
C ARG A 59 -0.50 4.48 11.70
N GLU A 60 -0.68 3.39 12.43
CA GLU A 60 -1.20 3.44 13.78
C GLU A 60 -0.32 4.37 14.62
N LYS A 61 -0.93 5.39 15.22
CA LYS A 61 -0.23 6.30 16.11
C LYS A 61 -0.22 5.69 17.50
N VAL A 62 0.59 4.65 17.68
CA VAL A 62 0.73 3.92 18.96
C VAL A 62 1.09 4.86 20.12
N LEU A 63 1.70 6.01 19.81
CA LEU A 63 2.09 7.04 20.78
C LEU A 63 1.02 8.09 21.07
N ASP A 64 -0.11 8.13 20.36
CA ASP A 64 -1.17 9.13 20.60
C ASP A 64 -1.67 9.06 22.05
N ALA A 65 -1.80 7.86 22.61
CA ALA A 65 -2.23 7.67 24.01
C ALA A 65 -1.27 8.31 25.03
N TYR A 66 0.00 8.51 24.66
CA TYR A 66 1.03 9.08 25.52
C TYR A 66 1.20 10.59 25.34
N GLU A 67 0.48 11.21 24.39
CA GLU A 67 0.61 12.64 24.11
C GLU A 67 0.34 13.48 25.37
N GLY A 68 -0.72 13.14 26.12
CA GLY A 68 -1.06 13.81 27.38
C GLY A 68 0.02 13.67 28.45
N PHE A 69 0.53 12.44 28.64
CA PHE A 69 1.61 12.16 29.61
C PHE A 69 2.88 12.95 29.28
N VAL A 70 3.30 12.96 28.01
CA VAL A 70 4.50 13.68 27.57
C VAL A 70 4.31 15.18 27.76
N ARG A 71 3.13 15.74 27.41
CA ARG A 71 2.82 17.16 27.60
C ARG A 71 2.86 17.57 29.06
N GLU A 72 2.27 16.76 29.94
CA GLU A 72 2.27 17.02 31.39
C GLU A 72 3.70 16.97 31.96
N LYS A 73 4.48 15.95 31.57
CA LYS A 73 5.88 15.84 32.00
C LYS A 73 6.76 16.99 31.54
N LEU A 74 6.62 17.42 30.28
CA LEU A 74 7.36 18.58 29.74
C LEU A 74 6.93 19.89 30.40
N SER A 75 5.66 20.01 30.81
CA SER A 75 5.18 21.20 31.54
C SER A 75 5.73 21.28 32.96
N LEU A 76 5.97 20.13 33.60
CA LEU A 76 6.55 20.03 34.95
C LEU A 76 8.08 20.21 34.98
N HIS A 77 8.75 20.01 33.85
CA HIS A 77 10.20 20.14 33.70
C HIS A 77 10.54 20.95 32.44
N PRO A 78 10.47 22.30 32.50
CA PRO A 78 10.66 23.16 31.33
C PRO A 78 12.12 23.42 30.94
N GLU A 79 13.09 22.88 31.69
CA GLU A 79 14.55 23.05 31.46
C GLU A 79 15.18 21.84 30.79
#